data_AF-A0ABC8JEI7-F1
#
_entry.id   AF-A0ABC8JEI7-F1
#
_cell.length_a   1.000
_cell.length_b   1.000
_cell.length_c   1.000
_cell.angle_alpha   90.00
_cell.angle_beta   90.00
_cell.angle_gamma   90.00
#
_symmetry.space_group_name_H-M   'P 1'
#
loop_
_entity.id
_entity.type
_entity.pdbx_description
1 polymer ?
#
loop_
_entity_poly.entity_id
_entity_poly.type
_entity_poly.pdbx_seq_one_letter_code
_entity_poly.pdbx_strand_id
1 'polypeptide(L)'
;MLNTNAPPFTPVSIRVKDATLNEHAQPFEPVYRDQRSLFLTFSNGFPLTERQIFDFFNRSYAPGIVERVIVPRPRGGRGPSLHGRVVFKNTVIPALVMRNCEKVCFSVDGRPLYCRPFVCKKSTTAVTTSTTLSDGGNHSGGDE
;
A
#
# COMPACT_ATOMS: atom_id res chain seq x y z
N MET A 1 37.84 31.42 8.91
CA MET A 1 37.80 31.11 10.36
C MET A 1 36.84 29.94 10.54
N LEU A 2 37.35 28.72 10.71
CA LEU A 2 36.54 27.52 10.94
C LEU A 2 36.35 27.35 12.45
N ASN A 3 35.10 27.23 12.90
CA ASN A 3 34.74 27.10 14.30
C ASN A 3 35.20 25.73 14.85
N THR A 4 36.22 25.73 15.71
CA THR A 4 36.95 24.54 16.21
C THR A 4 36.26 23.83 17.40
N ASN A 5 35.05 24.24 17.81
CA ASN A 5 34.40 23.73 19.02
C ASN A 5 33.16 22.85 18.81
N ALA A 6 33.03 22.15 17.68
CA ALA A 6 31.97 21.17 17.51
C ALA A 6 32.32 19.86 18.26
N PRO A 7 31.50 19.40 19.24
CA PRO A 7 31.73 18.12 19.88
C PRO A 7 31.59 16.98 18.85
N PRO A 8 32.39 15.90 18.97
CA PRO A 8 32.30 14.77 18.05
C PRO A 8 30.92 14.12 18.11
N PHE A 9 30.33 13.86 16.94
CA PHE A 9 29.06 13.14 16.84
C PHE A 9 29.25 11.70 17.37
N THR A 10 28.68 11.40 18.52
CA THR A 10 28.55 10.05 19.04
C THR A 10 27.21 9.47 18.57
N PRO A 11 27.19 8.38 17.77
CA PRO A 11 25.94 7.71 17.45
C PRO A 11 25.36 7.14 18.74
N VAL A 12 24.22 7.65 19.18
CA VAL A 12 23.46 7.08 20.30
C VAL A 12 22.97 5.70 19.84
N SER A 13 23.63 4.65 20.34
CA SER A 13 23.12 3.29 20.22
C SER A 13 21.91 3.18 21.12
N ILE A 14 20.73 3.42 20.56
CA ILE A 14 19.46 3.22 21.24
C ILE A 14 19.35 1.70 21.47
N ARG A 15 19.83 1.23 22.62
CA ARG A 15 19.37 -0.05 23.16
C ARG A 15 17.89 0.15 23.44
N VAL A 16 17.05 -0.41 22.58
CA VAL A 16 15.60 -0.53 22.81
C VAL A 16 15.46 -1.44 24.02
N LYS A 17 15.55 -0.86 25.22
CA LYS A 17 15.19 -1.53 26.46
C LYS A 17 13.69 -1.64 26.41
N ASP A 18 13.22 -2.86 26.15
CA ASP A 18 11.87 -3.34 26.40
C ASP A 18 10.82 -2.22 26.33
N ALA A 19 10.47 -1.84 25.10
CA ALA A 19 9.33 -0.96 24.89
C ALA A 19 8.11 -1.75 25.36
N THR A 20 7.66 -1.50 26.59
CA THR A 20 6.39 -1.97 27.12
C THR A 20 5.31 -1.41 26.19
N LEU A 21 4.89 -2.22 25.22
CA LEU A 21 3.75 -1.93 24.38
C LEU A 21 2.57 -1.69 25.33
N ASN A 22 1.85 -0.57 25.14
CA ASN A 22 0.61 -0.34 25.88
C ASN A 22 -0.25 -1.61 25.73
N GLU A 23 -0.75 -2.16 26.83
CA GLU A 23 -1.56 -3.40 26.84
C GLU A 23 -2.82 -3.29 25.95
N HIS A 24 -3.26 -2.05 25.68
CA HIS A 24 -4.37 -1.73 24.80
C HIS A 24 -3.96 -1.27 23.38
N ALA A 25 -2.66 -1.24 23.07
CA ALA A 25 -2.20 -0.97 21.71
C ALA A 25 -2.57 -2.15 20.82
N GLN A 26 -3.34 -1.86 19.77
CA GLN A 26 -3.59 -2.83 18.72
C GLN A 26 -2.24 -3.32 18.17
N PRO A 27 -2.06 -4.64 17.97
CA PRO A 27 -0.84 -5.19 17.38
C PRO A 27 -0.49 -4.43 16.10
N PHE A 28 0.81 -4.15 15.89
CA PHE A 28 1.27 -3.60 14.62
C PHE A 28 0.91 -4.58 13.50
N GLU A 29 -0.17 -4.29 12.78
CA GLU A 29 -0.50 -5.00 11.55
C GLU A 29 0.27 -4.34 10.39
N PRO A 30 1.18 -5.06 9.71
CA PRO A 30 1.79 -4.54 8.51
C PRO A 30 0.69 -4.30 7.48
N VAL A 31 0.46 -3.02 7.20
CA VAL A 31 -0.56 -2.64 6.25
C VAL A 31 -0.14 -3.05 4.85
N TYR A 32 -0.71 -4.14 4.34
CA TYR A 32 -0.44 -4.59 2.98
C TYR A 32 -1.07 -3.60 2.00
N ARG A 33 -0.22 -2.78 1.37
CA ARG A 33 -0.64 -2.05 0.17
C ARG A 33 -0.97 -3.08 -0.89
N ASP A 34 -2.20 -3.04 -1.40
CA ASP A 34 -2.50 -3.78 -2.61
C ASP A 34 -1.72 -3.10 -3.73
N GLN A 35 -0.53 -3.62 -4.02
CA GLN A 35 0.45 -2.99 -4.91
C GLN A 35 -0.07 -2.82 -6.34
N ARG A 36 -1.21 -3.42 -6.68
CA ARG A 36 -1.87 -3.34 -7.98
C ARG A 36 -3.06 -2.38 -7.98
N SER A 37 -3.39 -1.74 -6.86
CA SER A 37 -4.63 -0.99 -6.73
C SER A 37 -4.42 0.45 -6.29
N LEU A 38 -5.28 1.34 -6.80
CA LEU A 38 -5.38 2.72 -6.32
C LEU A 38 -6.78 3.02 -5.80
N PHE A 39 -6.84 3.83 -4.76
CA PHE A 39 -8.06 4.42 -4.25
C PHE A 39 -8.38 5.69 -5.01
N LEU A 40 -9.64 5.84 -5.41
CA LEU A 40 -10.16 6.95 -6.18
C LEU A 40 -11.15 7.74 -5.35
N THR A 41 -11.09 9.06 -5.43
CA THR A 41 -12.09 9.96 -4.82
C THR A 41 -12.53 10.99 -5.86
N PHE A 42 -13.84 11.20 -5.96
CA PHE A 42 -14.43 12.16 -6.87
C PHE A 42 -14.78 13.44 -6.10
N SER A 43 -14.70 14.61 -6.74
CA SER A 43 -15.26 15.82 -6.14
C SER A 43 -16.77 15.67 -5.95
N ASN A 44 -17.28 16.24 -4.87
CA ASN A 44 -18.71 16.21 -4.54
C ASN A 44 -19.55 16.71 -5.74
N GLY A 45 -20.54 15.92 -6.17
CA GLY A 45 -21.44 16.26 -7.29
C GLY A 45 -21.01 15.80 -8.70
N PHE A 46 -19.79 15.28 -8.89
CA PHE A 46 -19.30 14.86 -10.22
C PHE A 46 -18.80 13.41 -10.22
N PRO A 47 -19.69 12.41 -10.02
CA PRO A 47 -19.28 11.01 -10.07
C PRO A 47 -18.77 10.65 -11.46
N LEU A 48 -17.62 9.99 -11.52
CA LEU A 48 -17.15 9.34 -12.74
C LEU A 48 -17.67 7.91 -12.79
N THR A 49 -18.10 7.48 -13.97
CA THR A 49 -18.50 6.09 -14.20
C THR A 49 -17.27 5.18 -14.26
N GLU A 50 -17.47 3.89 -13.98
CA GLU A 50 -16.42 2.87 -14.11
C GLU A 50 -15.78 2.89 -15.49
N ARG A 51 -16.59 3.08 -16.54
CA ARG A 51 -16.13 3.13 -17.92
C ARG A 51 -15.25 4.35 -18.21
N GLN A 52 -15.64 5.54 -17.74
CA GLN A 52 -14.81 6.75 -17.90
C GLN A 52 -13.44 6.59 -17.25
N ILE A 53 -13.41 6.02 -16.03
CA ILE A 53 -12.16 5.76 -15.31
C ILE A 53 -11.32 4.72 -16.05
N PHE A 54 -11.94 3.63 -16.51
CA PHE A 54 -11.29 2.56 -17.26
C PHE A 54 -10.67 3.09 -18.56
N ASP A 55 -11.44 3.84 -19.34
CA ASP A 55 -11.01 4.41 -20.61
C ASP A 55 -9.91 5.46 -20.40
N PHE A 56 -10.02 6.30 -19.36
CA PHE A 56 -9.00 7.29 -19.01
C PHE A 56 -7.63 6.63 -18.78
N PHE A 57 -7.53 5.65 -17.88
CA PHE A 57 -6.25 5.02 -17.58
C PHE A 57 -5.66 4.27 -18.77
N ASN A 58 -6.51 3.56 -19.54
CA ASN A 58 -6.03 2.84 -20.73
C ASN A 58 -5.60 3.78 -21.86
N ARG A 59 -6.19 4.97 -21.98
CA ARG A 59 -5.79 5.99 -22.97
C ARG A 59 -4.56 6.77 -22.53
N SER A 60 -4.43 7.08 -21.24
CA SER A 60 -3.34 7.93 -20.72
C SER A 60 -2.01 7.22 -20.53
N TYR A 61 -2.01 5.91 -20.29
CA TYR A 61 -0.79 5.16 -19.97
C TYR A 61 -0.47 4.07 -21.00
N ALA A 62 -1.36 3.09 -21.17
CA ALA A 62 -1.26 2.10 -22.23
C ALA A 62 -2.56 1.29 -22.35
N PRO A 63 -2.90 0.77 -23.54
CA PRO A 63 -4.06 -0.09 -23.71
C PRO A 63 -3.98 -1.34 -22.84
N GLY A 64 -5.07 -1.65 -22.14
CA GLY A 64 -5.23 -2.91 -21.42
C GLY A 64 -4.48 -3.01 -20.09
N ILE A 65 -4.02 -1.90 -19.50
CA ILE A 65 -3.36 -1.91 -18.17
C ILE A 65 -4.35 -2.09 -17.02
N VAL A 66 -5.61 -1.71 -17.22
CA VAL A 66 -6.65 -1.81 -16.19
C VAL A 66 -7.24 -3.22 -16.21
N GLU A 67 -7.26 -3.87 -15.06
CA GLU A 67 -7.92 -5.16 -14.86
C GLU A 67 -9.41 -4.96 -14.58
N ARG A 68 -9.73 -4.07 -13.63
CA ARG A 68 -11.10 -3.73 -13.27
C ARG A 68 -11.20 -2.39 -12.56
N VAL A 69 -12.36 -1.76 -12.66
CA VAL A 69 -12.74 -0.58 -11.87
C VAL A 69 -13.98 -0.94 -11.07
N ILE A 70 -14.01 -0.55 -9.80
CA ILE A 70 -15.11 -0.77 -8.87
C ILE A 70 -15.54 0.58 -8.32
N VAL A 71 -16.76 1.01 -8.62
CA VAL A 71 -17.36 2.23 -8.07
C VAL A 71 -18.59 1.84 -7.24
N PRO A 72 -18.45 1.77 -5.89
CA PRO A 72 -19.57 1.42 -5.03
C PRO A 72 -20.73 2.39 -5.17
N ARG A 73 -21.95 1.87 -5.26
CA ARG A 73 -23.15 2.69 -5.12
C ARG A 73 -23.34 3.09 -3.66
N PRO A 74 -23.77 4.33 -3.37
CA PRO A 74 -24.09 4.73 -2.01
C PRO A 74 -25.16 3.84 -1.38
N ARG A 75 -25.01 3.55 -0.08
CA ARG A 75 -26.00 2.78 0.68
C ARG A 75 -27.35 3.52 0.64
N GLY A 76 -28.40 2.81 0.24
CA GLY A 76 -29.74 3.38 0.08
C GLY A 76 -30.02 4.03 -1.28
N GLY A 77 -29.08 3.96 -2.24
CA GLY A 77 -29.29 4.44 -3.61
C GLY A 77 -29.49 5.95 -3.77
N ARG A 78 -29.33 6.72 -2.69
CA ARG A 78 -29.46 8.17 -2.71
C ARG A 78 -28.09 8.81 -2.88
N GLY A 79 -27.88 9.49 -4.01
CA GLY A 79 -26.72 10.34 -4.26
C GLY A 79 -25.65 9.74 -5.19
N PRO A 80 -24.66 10.56 -5.58
CA PRO A 80 -23.54 10.15 -6.42
C PRO A 80 -22.52 9.31 -5.64
N SER A 81 -21.84 8.39 -6.33
CA SER A 81 -20.66 7.74 -5.78
C SER A 81 -19.55 8.76 -5.52
N LEU A 82 -18.95 8.72 -4.34
CA LEU A 82 -17.89 9.65 -3.91
C LEU A 82 -16.49 9.05 -4.00
N HIS A 83 -16.40 7.72 -4.08
CA HIS A 83 -15.15 7.00 -4.12
C HIS A 83 -15.25 5.77 -5.03
N GLY A 84 -14.08 5.27 -5.41
CA GLY A 84 -13.94 4.05 -6.17
C GLY A 84 -12.58 3.42 -5.97
N ARG A 85 -12.35 2.32 -6.68
CA ARG A 85 -11.09 1.60 -6.70
C ARG A 85 -10.79 1.17 -8.12
N VAL A 86 -9.54 1.33 -8.53
CA VAL A 86 -9.02 0.74 -9.77
C VAL A 86 -8.00 -0.34 -9.41
N VAL A 87 -8.04 -1.45 -10.13
CA VAL A 87 -7.09 -2.54 -10.05
C VAL A 87 -6.41 -2.66 -11.42
N PHE A 88 -5.08 -2.66 -11.40
CA PHE A 88 -4.24 -2.78 -12.58
C PHE A 88 -3.71 -4.21 -12.71
N LYS A 89 -3.36 -4.60 -13.93
CA LYS A 89 -2.77 -5.91 -14.21
C LYS A 89 -1.37 -6.06 -13.63
N ASN A 90 -0.60 -4.97 -13.55
CA ASN A 90 0.80 -4.98 -13.12
C ASN A 90 1.01 -4.04 -11.90
N THR A 91 1.83 -4.48 -10.95
CA THR A 91 2.20 -3.78 -9.70
C THR A 91 3.01 -2.50 -9.95
N VAL A 92 3.68 -2.39 -11.10
CA VAL A 92 4.45 -1.19 -11.47
C VAL A 92 3.54 0.00 -11.81
N ILE A 93 2.31 -0.26 -12.26
CA ILE A 93 1.41 0.77 -12.79
C ILE A 93 0.95 1.76 -11.71
N PRO A 94 0.53 1.34 -10.50
CA PRO A 94 0.23 2.29 -9.42
C PRO A 94 1.37 3.25 -9.10
N ALA A 95 2.62 2.78 -9.08
CA ALA A 95 3.77 3.64 -8.84
C ALA A 95 3.96 4.66 -9.98
N LEU A 96 3.81 4.23 -11.23
CA LEU A 96 3.87 5.10 -12.41
C LEU A 96 2.77 6.17 -12.41
N VAL A 97 1.54 5.78 -12.06
CA VAL A 97 0.39 6.69 -11.96
C VAL A 97 0.60 7.72 -10.85
N MET A 98 1.09 7.27 -9.69
CA MET A 98 1.30 8.11 -8.52
C MET A 98 2.56 8.99 -8.60
N ARG A 99 3.52 8.68 -9.49
CA ARG A 99 4.80 9.41 -9.64
C ARG A 99 5.51 9.66 -8.30
N ASN A 100 5.49 8.68 -7.40
CA ASN A 100 6.01 8.75 -6.03
C ASN A 100 5.35 9.81 -5.12
N CYS A 101 4.19 10.35 -5.51
CA CYS A 101 3.38 11.22 -4.65
C CYS A 101 2.41 10.39 -3.80
N GLU A 102 1.95 10.96 -2.68
CA GLU A 102 0.91 10.34 -1.83
C GLU A 102 -0.51 10.60 -2.34
N LYS A 103 -0.69 11.66 -3.13
CA LYS A 103 -1.95 12.06 -3.74
C LYS A 103 -1.68 12.70 -5.09
N VAL A 104 -2.43 12.29 -6.11
CA VAL A 104 -2.41 12.92 -7.44
C VAL A 104 -3.83 13.33 -7.82
N CYS A 105 -3.98 14.46 -8.50
CA CYS A 105 -5.24 14.92 -9.07
C CYS A 105 -5.15 14.86 -10.59
N PHE A 106 -6.13 14.22 -11.23
CA PHE A 106 -6.31 14.18 -12.66
C PHE A 106 -7.60 14.92 -13.04
N SER A 107 -7.68 15.41 -14.27
CA SER A 107 -8.93 15.90 -14.85
C SER A 107 -9.43 14.89 -15.88
N VAL A 108 -10.57 14.27 -15.62
CA VAL A 108 -11.22 13.28 -16.51
C VAL A 108 -12.53 13.88 -16.97
N ASP A 109 -12.67 14.15 -18.27
CA ASP A 109 -13.84 14.84 -18.85
C ASP A 109 -14.19 16.16 -18.13
N GLY A 110 -13.17 16.93 -17.73
CA GLY A 110 -13.34 18.18 -16.99
C GLY A 110 -13.69 18.00 -15.51
N ARG A 111 -13.70 16.77 -14.98
CA ARG A 111 -14.02 16.45 -13.58
C ARG A 111 -12.75 16.03 -12.82
N PRO A 112 -12.51 16.54 -11.61
CA PRO A 112 -11.33 16.18 -10.85
C PRO A 112 -11.45 14.77 -10.24
N LEU A 113 -10.44 13.95 -10.50
CA LEU A 113 -10.26 12.61 -9.97
C LEU A 113 -9.01 12.58 -9.09
N TYR A 114 -9.20 12.29 -7.81
CA TYR A 114 -8.09 12.14 -6.87
C TYR A 114 -7.69 10.67 -6.73
N CYS A 115 -6.40 10.40 -6.87
CA CYS A 115 -5.80 9.07 -6.72
C CYS A 115 -4.92 9.01 -5.48
N ARG A 116 -5.00 7.92 -4.73
CA ARG A 116 -4.15 7.60 -3.57
C ARG A 116 -3.72 6.13 -3.61
N PRO A 117 -2.57 5.75 -3.04
CA PRO A 117 -2.17 4.35 -2.92
C PRO A 117 -3.22 3.57 -2.12
N PHE A 118 -3.62 2.40 -2.61
CA PHE A 118 -4.58 1.58 -1.87
C PHE A 118 -3.89 0.85 -0.72
N VAL A 119 -4.45 1.00 0.47
CA VAL A 119 -3.92 0.53 1.75
C VAL A 119 -4.91 -0.51 2.27
N CYS A 120 -4.59 -1.79 2.13
CA CYS A 120 -5.46 -2.90 2.53
C CYS A 120 -5.17 -3.24 3.99
N LYS A 121 -6.13 -3.01 4.88
CA LYS A 121 -6.09 -3.55 6.24
C LYS A 121 -6.64 -4.97 6.19
N LYS A 122 -5.79 -5.94 5.86
CA LYS A 122 -6.17 -7.36 5.94
C LYS A 122 -5.23 -8.04 6.92
N SER A 123 -5.76 -8.36 8.08
CA SER A 123 -5.27 -9.40 8.98
C SER A 123 -5.18 -10.71 8.20
N THR A 124 -3.99 -11.18 7.86
CA THR A 124 -3.84 -12.55 7.34
C THR A 124 -2.48 -13.11 7.72
N THR A 125 -2.49 -13.92 8.79
CA THR A 125 -1.89 -15.25 8.88
C THR A 125 -1.19 -15.71 7.60
N ALA A 126 0.04 -15.27 7.39
CA ALA A 126 0.95 -15.96 6.49
C ALA A 126 1.72 -16.95 7.35
N VAL A 127 1.23 -18.19 7.37
CA VAL A 127 2.00 -19.35 7.81
C VAL A 127 3.32 -19.31 7.05
N THR A 128 4.35 -18.81 7.74
CA THR A 128 5.72 -18.88 7.30
C THR A 128 6.20 -20.24 7.79
N THR A 129 5.98 -21.30 7.02
CA THR A 129 6.84 -22.48 7.14
C THR A 129 8.20 -22.08 6.59
N SER A 130 8.93 -21.36 7.43
CA SER A 130 10.34 -21.09 7.26
C SER A 130 11.04 -22.43 7.20
N THR A 131 11.64 -22.68 6.05
CA THR A 131 12.77 -23.58 5.86
C THR A 131 13.71 -23.55 7.07
N THR A 132 13.59 -24.52 7.98
CA THR A 132 14.67 -24.83 8.93
C THR A 132 15.45 -26.00 8.37
N LEU A 133 16.45 -25.64 7.57
CA LEU A 133 17.68 -26.43 7.43
C LEU A 133 18.21 -26.67 8.85
N SER A 134 18.30 -27.93 9.26
CA SER A 134 19.21 -28.34 10.32
C SER A 134 20.06 -29.48 9.77
N ASP A 135 21.15 -29.05 9.14
CA ASP A 135 22.41 -29.76 9.05
C ASP A 135 22.95 -29.98 10.48
N GLY A 136 23.43 -31.18 10.78
CA GLY A 136 24.00 -31.51 12.08
C GLY A 136 23.91 -33.00 12.41
N GLY A 137 24.75 -33.81 11.77
CA GLY A 137 24.98 -35.18 12.24
C GLY A 137 25.64 -35.20 13.61
N ASN A 138 25.31 -36.19 14.43
CA ASN A 138 26.22 -36.69 15.45
C ASN A 138 26.06 -38.19 15.65
N HIS A 139 27.20 -38.87 15.64
CA HIS A 139 27.46 -40.30 15.68
C HIS A 139 27.81 -40.70 17.12
N SER A 140 27.19 -41.76 17.65
CA SER A 140 27.62 -42.63 18.78
C SER A 140 26.50 -43.68 18.94
N GLY A 141 26.67 -44.99 18.77
CA GLY A 141 27.68 -45.87 19.38
C GLY A 141 27.13 -46.35 20.74
N GLY A 142 26.61 -47.58 20.82
CA GLY A 142 26.07 -48.15 22.06
C GLY A 142 25.23 -49.42 21.83
N ASP A 143 25.93 -50.52 21.64
CA ASP A 143 25.51 -51.90 21.88
C ASP A 143 25.04 -52.14 23.33
N GLU A 144 23.91 -52.83 23.50
CA GLU A 144 23.70 -53.96 24.42
C GLU A 144 22.35 -54.64 24.13
#